data_AF-A0A9D9L9Z9-F1
#
_entry.id   AF-A0A9D9L9Z9-F1
#
_cell.length_a   1.000
_cell.length_b   1.000
_cell.length_c   1.000
_cell.angle_alpha   90.00
_cell.angle_beta   90.00
_cell.angle_gamma   90.00
#
_symmetry.space_group_name_H-M   'P 1'
#
loop_
_entity.id
_entity.type
_entity.pdbx_description
1 polymer ?
#
loop_
_entity_poly.entity_id
_entity_poly.type
_entity_poly.pdbx_seq_one_letter_code
_entity_poly.pdbx_strand_id
1 'polypeptide(L)'
;MPRFARLSNAPVSLERDSYLFPYRREMAERTEYARELRMRIASGKTLYERADWHLVYGLHRQRGGWRFRAWLPKATAVWLVGDFSGWQKRREYSLSPVGNGDWGGKFPAEAFRHGQNYQLFV
;
A
#
# COMPACT_ATOMS: atom_id res chain seq x y z
N MET A 1 -30.85 38.50 -20.23
CA MET A 1 -30.20 37.65 -19.21
C MET A 1 -28.95 37.04 -19.83
N PRO A 2 -27.75 37.21 -19.26
CA PRO A 2 -26.55 36.62 -19.83
C PRO A 2 -26.59 35.10 -19.65
N ARG A 3 -26.38 34.39 -20.75
CA ARG A 3 -26.37 32.93 -20.80
C ARG A 3 -24.96 32.46 -20.39
N PHE A 4 -24.79 31.99 -19.16
CA PHE A 4 -23.52 31.39 -18.75
C PHE A 4 -23.25 30.15 -19.61
N ALA A 5 -22.14 30.15 -20.35
CA ALA A 5 -21.71 28.99 -21.12
C ALA A 5 -21.34 27.85 -20.17
N ARG A 6 -21.83 26.64 -20.45
CA ARG A 6 -21.51 25.45 -19.67
C ARG A 6 -20.01 25.18 -19.79
N LEU A 7 -19.27 25.25 -18.68
CA LEU A 7 -17.87 24.86 -18.65
C LEU A 7 -17.77 23.36 -18.95
N SER A 8 -16.91 23.01 -19.92
CA SER A 8 -16.58 21.64 -20.25
C SER A 8 -15.64 21.05 -19.21
N ASN A 9 -15.84 19.79 -18.81
CA ASN A 9 -14.87 19.04 -18.01
C ASN A 9 -13.68 18.51 -18.84
N ALA A 10 -13.63 18.85 -20.14
CA ALA A 10 -12.48 18.52 -20.97
C ALA A 10 -11.24 19.25 -20.43
N PRO A 11 -10.09 18.56 -20.30
CA PRO A 11 -8.88 19.18 -19.80
C PRO A 11 -8.48 20.34 -20.70
N VAL A 12 -8.33 21.52 -20.11
CA VAL A 12 -7.78 22.71 -20.77
C VAL A 12 -6.30 22.77 -20.46
N SER A 13 -5.47 23.19 -21.42
CA SER A 13 -4.05 23.41 -21.14
C SER A 13 -3.91 24.46 -20.04
N LEU A 14 -3.19 24.11 -18.99
CA LEU A 14 -2.86 25.02 -17.88
C LEU A 14 -2.00 26.20 -18.34
N GLU A 15 -1.35 26.10 -19.51
CA GLU A 15 -0.59 27.20 -20.10
C GLU A 15 -1.47 28.38 -20.55
N ARG A 16 -2.79 28.17 -20.69
CA ARG A 16 -3.74 29.26 -21.01
C ARG A 16 -4.07 30.11 -19.79
N ASP A 17 -3.72 29.66 -18.60
CA ASP A 17 -3.86 30.44 -17.37
C ASP A 17 -2.62 31.34 -17.21
N SER A 18 -2.84 32.65 -17.24
CA SER A 18 -1.77 33.65 -17.10
C SER A 18 -0.99 33.54 -15.79
N TYR A 19 -1.61 33.02 -14.73
CA TYR A 19 -0.94 32.81 -13.45
C TYR A 19 -0.09 31.54 -13.44
N LEU A 20 -0.39 30.55 -14.29
CA LEU A 20 0.35 29.29 -14.37
C LEU A 20 1.40 29.29 -15.50
N PHE A 21 1.23 30.10 -16.54
CA PHE A 21 2.16 30.20 -17.66
C PHE A 21 3.63 30.44 -17.28
N PRO A 22 3.96 31.28 -16.27
CA PRO A 22 5.34 31.44 -15.81
C PRO A 22 5.99 30.12 -15.37
N TYR A 23 5.20 29.15 -14.90
CA TYR A 23 5.65 27.86 -14.35
C TYR A 23 5.50 26.69 -15.33
N ARG A 24 5.28 26.95 -16.63
CA ARG A 24 5.03 25.92 -17.64
C ARG A 24 6.15 24.87 -17.75
N ARG A 25 7.40 25.28 -17.52
CA ARG A 25 8.55 24.37 -17.55
C ARG A 25 8.46 23.37 -16.39
N GLU A 26 8.23 23.84 -15.18
CA GLU A 26 8.10 23.03 -13.97
C GLU A 26 6.90 22.10 -14.08
N MET A 27 5.79 22.56 -14.68
CA MET A 27 4.63 21.72 -14.96
C MET A 27 4.95 20.61 -15.96
N ALA A 28 5.71 20.91 -17.03
CA ALA A 28 6.15 19.90 -17.99
C ALA A 28 7.08 18.87 -17.34
N GLU A 29 8.05 19.32 -16.55
CA GLU A 29 8.97 18.45 -15.80
C GLU A 29 8.22 17.53 -14.82
N ARG A 30 7.22 18.05 -14.09
CA ARG A 30 6.36 17.25 -13.20
C ARG A 30 5.50 16.24 -13.95
N THR A 31 4.98 16.62 -15.11
CA THR A 31 4.16 15.75 -15.95
C THR A 31 4.99 14.57 -16.43
N GLU A 32 6.20 14.82 -16.91
CA GLU A 32 7.12 13.78 -17.36
C GLU A 32 7.55 12.88 -16.22
N TYR A 33 7.93 13.46 -15.08
CA TYR A 33 8.25 12.70 -13.87
C TYR A 33 7.09 11.78 -13.44
N ALA A 34 5.85 12.28 -13.44
CA ALA A 34 4.68 11.48 -13.08
C ALA A 34 4.44 10.34 -14.09
N ARG A 35 4.68 10.58 -15.39
CA ARG A 35 4.60 9.57 -16.45
C ARG A 35 5.62 8.46 -16.23
N GLU A 36 6.89 8.82 -16.01
CA GLU A 36 7.96 7.86 -15.74
C GLU A 36 7.73 7.08 -14.45
N LEU A 37 7.34 7.77 -13.38
CA LEU A 37 7.03 7.16 -12.10
C LEU A 37 5.89 6.15 -12.23
N ARG A 38 4.83 6.50 -12.98
CA ARG A 38 3.72 5.61 -13.27
C ARG A 38 4.21 4.34 -13.97
N MET A 39 5.02 4.46 -15.02
CA MET A 39 5.56 3.29 -15.73
C MET A 39 6.40 2.41 -14.80
N ARG A 40 7.25 3.02 -13.97
CA ARG A 40 8.12 2.32 -13.01
C ARG A 40 7.33 1.57 -11.93
N ILE A 41 6.35 2.22 -11.29
CA ILE A 41 5.54 1.60 -10.23
C ILE A 41 4.63 0.51 -10.79
N ALA A 42 4.03 0.79 -11.96
CA ALA A 42 3.09 -0.12 -12.58
C ALA A 42 3.79 -1.40 -13.09
N SER A 43 5.07 -1.31 -13.46
CA SER A 43 5.93 -2.46 -13.81
C SER A 43 5.27 -3.38 -14.85
N GLY A 44 4.78 -2.77 -15.94
CA GLY A 44 4.09 -3.48 -17.03
C GLY A 44 2.62 -3.81 -16.79
N LYS A 45 2.07 -3.52 -15.60
CA LYS A 45 0.64 -3.63 -15.28
C LYS A 45 -0.04 -2.26 -15.26
N THR A 46 -1.34 -2.21 -14.96
CA THR A 46 -2.02 -0.97 -14.58
C THR A 46 -1.73 -0.60 -13.13
N LEU A 47 -1.92 0.68 -12.76
CA LEU A 47 -1.81 1.11 -11.35
C LEU A 47 -2.85 0.41 -10.47
N TYR A 48 -4.05 0.15 -11.02
CA TYR A 48 -5.10 -0.59 -10.33
C TYR A 48 -4.63 -1.99 -9.94
N GLU A 49 -4.03 -2.73 -10.87
CA GLU A 49 -3.47 -4.07 -10.63
C GLU A 49 -2.24 -4.06 -9.71
N ARG A 50 -1.64 -2.90 -9.43
CA ARG A 50 -0.55 -2.76 -8.44
C ARG A 50 -1.02 -2.25 -7.08
N ALA A 51 -2.24 -1.74 -6.99
CA ALA A 51 -2.84 -1.23 -5.76
C ALA A 51 -3.52 -2.35 -4.93
N ASP A 52 -3.27 -3.61 -5.26
CA ASP A 52 -3.85 -4.80 -4.64
C ASP A 52 -3.05 -5.33 -3.44
N TRP A 53 -2.02 -4.61 -3.01
CA TRP A 53 -1.13 -5.00 -1.91
C TRP A 53 -1.86 -5.34 -0.62
N HIS A 54 -3.02 -4.73 -0.35
CA HIS A 54 -3.86 -5.04 0.81
C HIS A 54 -4.43 -6.47 0.78
N LEU A 55 -4.49 -7.14 -0.38
CA LEU A 55 -4.86 -8.55 -0.51
C LEU A 55 -3.72 -9.50 -0.10
N VAL A 56 -2.49 -8.98 -0.03
CA VAL A 56 -1.27 -9.77 0.20
C VAL A 56 -0.64 -9.48 1.57
N TYR A 57 -0.61 -8.21 1.97
CA TYR A 57 -0.07 -7.72 3.24
C TYR A 57 -1.15 -7.58 4.31
N GLY A 58 -0.74 -7.71 5.57
CA GLY A 58 -1.64 -7.75 6.73
C GLY A 58 -2.01 -9.18 7.12
N LEU A 59 -2.98 -9.29 8.04
CA LEU A 59 -3.49 -10.56 8.56
C LEU A 59 -4.74 -10.98 7.78
N HIS A 60 -4.67 -12.13 7.10
CA HIS A 60 -5.73 -12.63 6.24
C HIS A 60 -6.19 -14.03 6.66
N ARG A 61 -7.50 -14.22 6.75
CA ARG A 61 -8.12 -15.54 6.93
C ARG A 61 -8.06 -16.33 5.62
N GLN A 62 -7.64 -17.58 5.68
CA GLN A 62 -7.64 -18.54 4.57
C GLN A 62 -8.44 -19.80 4.95
N ARG A 63 -8.77 -20.66 3.97
CA ARG A 63 -9.60 -21.86 4.19
C ARG A 63 -9.09 -22.80 5.30
N GLY A 64 -7.78 -22.83 5.58
CA GLY A 64 -7.16 -23.70 6.58
C GLY A 64 -6.46 -22.98 7.74
N GLY A 65 -6.59 -21.66 7.87
CA GLY A 65 -5.85 -20.91 8.88
C GLY A 65 -5.72 -19.44 8.57
N TRP A 66 -4.64 -18.84 9.05
CA TRP A 66 -4.31 -17.44 8.82
C TRP A 66 -2.97 -17.30 8.12
N ARG A 67 -2.84 -16.26 7.32
CA ARG A 67 -1.57 -15.82 6.76
C ARG A 67 -1.33 -14.38 7.16
N PHE A 68 -0.11 -14.10 7.60
CA PHE A 68 0.34 -12.74 7.81
C PHE A 68 1.50 -12.43 6.87
N ARG A 69 1.56 -11.19 6.36
CA ARG A 69 2.74 -10.67 5.65
C ARG A 69 2.94 -9.18 5.93
N ALA A 70 4.19 -8.76 6.08
CA ALA A 70 4.60 -7.36 6.18
C ALA A 70 5.94 -7.14 5.48
N TRP A 71 6.16 -5.94 4.92
CA TRP A 71 7.46 -5.53 4.40
C TRP A 71 8.26 -4.85 5.51
N LEU A 72 9.32 -5.49 5.98
CA LEU A 72 10.16 -5.08 7.10
C LEU A 72 11.65 -5.35 6.76
N PRO A 73 12.24 -4.62 5.80
CA PRO A 73 13.52 -4.96 5.19
C PRO A 73 14.73 -4.87 6.14
N LYS A 74 14.58 -4.16 7.25
CA LYS A 74 15.63 -3.95 8.26
C LYS A 74 15.40 -4.73 9.55
N ALA A 75 14.32 -5.51 9.63
CA ALA A 75 14.04 -6.32 10.82
C ALA A 75 15.02 -7.49 10.93
N THR A 76 15.40 -7.83 12.16
CA THR A 76 16.21 -9.01 12.47
C THR A 76 15.38 -10.14 13.08
N ALA A 77 14.28 -9.81 13.74
CA ALA A 77 13.25 -10.74 14.18
C ALA A 77 11.89 -10.01 14.25
N VAL A 78 10.80 -10.75 14.10
CA VAL A 78 9.45 -10.17 14.14
C VAL A 78 8.47 -11.15 14.77
N TRP A 79 7.56 -10.63 15.60
CA TRP A 79 6.45 -11.37 16.18
C TRP A 79 5.13 -10.62 16.00
N LEU A 80 4.03 -11.39 15.87
CA LEU A 80 2.71 -10.87 16.17
C LEU A 80 2.46 -11.00 17.67
N VAL A 81 2.12 -9.89 18.31
CA VAL A 81 1.83 -9.81 19.74
C VAL A 81 0.45 -9.21 19.93
N GLY A 82 -0.38 -9.80 20.77
CA GLY A 82 -1.75 -9.32 20.98
C GLY A 82 -2.50 -10.13 22.02
N ASP A 83 -3.82 -9.99 22.05
CA ASP A 83 -4.66 -10.66 23.05
C ASP A 83 -4.49 -12.19 23.05
N PHE A 84 -4.32 -12.78 21.86
CA PHE A 84 -4.07 -14.22 21.68
C PHE A 84 -2.75 -14.70 22.30
N SER A 85 -1.75 -13.82 22.45
CA SER A 85 -0.45 -14.18 23.03
C SER A 85 -0.28 -13.69 24.47
N GLY A 86 -1.31 -13.04 25.03
CA GLY A 86 -1.22 -12.33 26.32
C GLY A 86 -0.24 -11.16 26.26
N TRP A 87 -0.13 -10.50 25.11
CA TRP A 87 0.82 -9.41 24.85
C TRP A 87 2.31 -9.79 25.06
N GLN A 88 2.65 -11.07 24.88
CA GLN A 88 4.02 -11.58 24.98
C GLN A 88 4.55 -12.10 23.63
N LYS A 89 5.89 -12.07 23.47
CA LYS A 89 6.59 -12.70 22.35
C LYS A 89 6.57 -14.21 22.52
N ARG A 90 5.70 -14.89 21.79
CA ARG A 90 5.65 -16.36 21.77
C ARG A 90 6.14 -16.90 20.44
N ARG A 91 6.85 -18.02 20.48
CA ARG A 91 7.51 -18.60 19.31
C ARG A 91 6.49 -19.00 18.23
N GLU A 92 5.32 -19.49 18.63
CA GLU A 92 4.23 -19.84 17.72
C GLU A 92 3.69 -18.64 16.90
N TYR A 93 3.97 -17.40 17.32
CA TYR A 93 3.58 -16.17 16.62
C TYR A 93 4.77 -15.41 15.99
N SER A 94 5.95 -16.02 15.93
CA SER A 94 7.09 -15.44 15.21
C SER A 94 6.86 -15.47 13.70
N LEU A 95 7.32 -14.43 13.00
CA LEU A 95 7.39 -14.41 11.55
C LEU A 95 8.77 -14.84 11.07
N SER A 96 8.84 -15.26 9.82
CA SER A 96 10.10 -15.58 9.15
C SER A 96 10.30 -14.68 7.92
N PRO A 97 11.55 -14.36 7.57
CA PRO A 97 11.84 -13.68 6.31
C PRO A 97 11.41 -14.56 5.14
N VAL A 98 10.74 -13.96 4.16
CA VAL A 98 10.30 -14.63 2.92
C VAL A 98 11.00 -14.07 1.67
N GLY A 99 11.99 -13.18 1.86
CA GLY A 99 12.84 -12.60 0.82
C GLY A 99 12.48 -11.15 0.48
N ASN A 100 13.41 -10.41 -0.12
CA ASN A 100 13.23 -9.00 -0.55
C ASN A 100 12.71 -8.05 0.56
N GLY A 101 13.05 -8.35 1.82
CA GLY A 101 12.59 -7.60 2.99
C GLY A 101 11.20 -7.93 3.48
N ASP A 102 10.50 -8.88 2.85
CA ASP A 102 9.22 -9.37 3.33
C ASP A 102 9.39 -10.36 4.48
N TRP A 103 8.45 -10.28 5.42
CA TRP A 103 8.29 -11.19 6.55
C TRP A 103 6.88 -11.77 6.52
N GLY A 104 6.74 -13.04 6.89
CA GLY A 104 5.44 -13.69 6.92
C GLY A 104 5.34 -14.87 7.87
N GLY A 105 4.09 -15.26 8.14
CA GLY A 105 3.74 -16.37 9.01
C GLY A 105 2.47 -17.06 8.55
N LYS A 106 2.37 -18.36 8.83
CA LYS A 106 1.15 -19.16 8.64
C LYS A 106 0.74 -19.70 10.00
N PHE A 107 -0.52 -19.54 10.35
CA PHE A 107 -1.04 -19.89 11.66
C PHE A 107 -2.29 -20.77 11.53
N PRO A 108 -2.54 -21.69 12.47
CA PRO A 108 -3.76 -22.51 12.48
C PRO A 108 -5.01 -21.65 12.66
N ALA A 109 -6.18 -22.15 12.29
CA ALA A 109 -7.43 -21.40 12.28
C ALA A 109 -7.84 -20.82 13.64
N GLU A 110 -7.41 -21.48 14.71
CA GLU A 110 -7.68 -21.20 16.11
C GLU A 110 -6.73 -20.15 16.70
N ALA A 111 -5.65 -19.79 15.97
CA ALA A 111 -4.61 -18.88 16.44
C ALA A 111 -5.15 -17.48 16.78
N PHE A 112 -6.14 -17.01 16.02
CA PHE A 112 -6.73 -15.68 16.14
C PHE A 112 -8.26 -15.74 16.07
N ARG A 113 -8.91 -14.77 16.72
CA ARG A 113 -10.35 -14.57 16.73
C ARG A 113 -10.67 -13.14 16.31
N HIS A 114 -11.82 -12.96 15.67
CA HIS A 114 -12.31 -11.62 15.32
C HIS A 114 -12.46 -10.76 16.58
N GLY A 115 -12.10 -9.47 16.48
CA GLY A 115 -12.17 -8.51 17.58
C GLY A 115 -10.94 -8.46 18.49
N GLN A 116 -9.95 -9.34 18.30
CA GLN A 116 -8.69 -9.27 19.06
C GLN A 116 -7.77 -8.16 18.55
N ASN A 117 -7.12 -7.47 19.48
CA ASN A 117 -6.08 -6.49 19.21
C ASN A 117 -4.73 -7.18 18.99
N TYR A 118 -3.92 -6.61 18.10
CA TYR A 118 -2.55 -7.05 17.88
C TYR A 118 -1.65 -5.91 17.39
N GLN A 119 -0.35 -6.12 17.54
CA GLN A 119 0.72 -5.28 17.03
C GLN A 119 1.85 -6.14 16.46
N LEU A 120 2.71 -5.52 15.65
CA LEU A 120 4.00 -6.08 15.27
C LEU A 120 5.04 -5.70 16.30
N PHE A 121 5.73 -6.69 16.86
CA PHE A 121 6.93 -6.49 17.65
C PHE A 121 8.13 -6.81 16.76
N VAL A 122 9.01 -5.83 16.54
CA VAL A 122 10.20 -5.90 15.68
C VAL A 122 11.44 -5.66 16.53
#